data_AF-A0A1G4A2X6-F1
#
_entry.id   AF-A0A1G4A2X6-F1
#
_cell.length_a   1.000
_cell.length_b   1.000
_cell.length_c   1.000
_cell.angle_alpha   90.00
_cell.angle_beta   90.00
_cell.angle_gamma   90.00
#
_symmetry.space_group_name_H-M   'P 1'
#
loop_
_entity.id
_entity.type
_entity.pdbx_description
1 polymer ?
#
loop_
_entity_poly.entity_id
_entity_poly.type
_entity_poly.pdbx_seq_one_letter_code
_entity_poly.pdbx_strand_id
1 'polypeptide(L)'
;MEIPAGLALALFEAAAASARAAARVMFPEKPRRRIGQTRRPGPGTPLWSELVRQARPHLRKRGEKVKLARILGLPRQRIQDCIKARTACLDAERTLLLLCWVACRQQGRDLTA
;
A
#
# COMPACT_ATOMS: atom_id res chain seq x y z
N MET A 1 6.16 7.61 25.88
CA MET A 1 6.56 8.86 25.22
C MET A 1 5.46 9.18 24.22
N GLU A 2 4.47 9.98 24.64
CA GLU A 2 3.34 10.34 23.80
C GLU A 2 3.80 11.43 22.83
N ILE A 3 3.80 11.13 21.54
CA ILE A 3 4.09 12.13 20.52
C ILE A 3 2.82 12.97 20.34
N PRO A 4 2.87 14.30 20.51
CA PRO A 4 1.72 15.15 20.29
C PRO A 4 1.16 14.91 18.89
N ALA A 5 -0.16 14.70 18.77
CA ALA A 5 -0.79 14.31 17.50
C ALA A 5 -0.46 15.28 16.34
N GLY A 6 -0.31 16.58 16.65
CA GLY A 6 0.11 17.58 15.66
C GLY A 6 1.54 17.39 15.16
N LEU A 7 2.47 16.97 16.01
CA LEU A 7 3.86 16.67 15.61
C LEU A 7 3.93 15.39 14.77
N ALA A 8 3.14 14.37 15.12
CA ALA A 8 3.04 13.15 14.34
C ALA A 8 2.48 13.44 12.93
N LEU A 9 1.45 14.29 12.82
CA LEU A 9 0.89 14.71 11.54
C LEU A 9 1.88 15.50 10.70
N ALA A 10 2.57 16.49 11.31
CA ALA A 10 3.57 17.29 10.63
C ALA A 10 4.76 16.46 10.09
N LEU A 11 5.23 15.47 10.87
CA LEU A 11 6.26 14.54 10.42
C LEU A 11 5.77 13.65 9.28
N PHE A 12 4.51 13.21 9.32
CA PHE A 12 3.92 12.42 8.26
C PHE A 12 3.77 13.22 6.96
N GLU A 13 3.34 14.48 7.05
CA GLU A 13 3.25 15.40 5.92
C GLU A 13 4.62 15.71 5.32
N ALA A 14 5.63 15.97 6.16
CA ALA A 14 7.00 16.22 5.73
C ALA A 14 7.63 14.99 5.05
N ALA A 15 7.39 13.79 5.59
CA ALA A 15 7.81 12.53 4.99
C ALA A 15 7.10 12.29 3.64
N ALA A 16 5.79 12.57 3.57
CA ALA A 16 5.03 12.46 2.33
C ALA A 16 5.49 13.47 1.27
N ALA A 17 5.79 14.71 1.66
CA ALA A 17 6.32 15.74 0.77
C ALA A 17 7.70 15.35 0.22
N SER A 18 8.59 14.85 1.10
CA SER A 18 9.92 14.36 0.74
C SER A 18 9.84 13.16 -0.21
N ALA A 19 8.94 12.21 0.06
CA ALA A 19 8.71 11.06 -0.81
C ALA A 19 8.17 11.48 -2.19
N ARG A 20 7.29 12.49 -2.26
CA ARG A 20 6.80 13.04 -3.53
C ARG A 20 7.91 13.76 -4.30
N ALA A 21 8.75 14.54 -3.62
CA ALA A 21 9.88 15.22 -4.24
C ALA A 21 10.90 14.23 -4.79
N ALA A 22 11.28 13.21 -4.01
CA ALA A 22 12.16 12.13 -4.45
C ALA A 22 11.57 11.36 -5.64
N ALA A 23 10.26 11.12 -5.64
CA ALA A 23 9.58 10.47 -6.77
C ALA A 23 9.63 11.31 -8.06
N ARG A 24 9.54 12.65 -7.97
CA ARG A 24 9.66 13.53 -9.14
C ARG A 24 11.06 13.50 -9.75
N VAL A 25 12.09 13.41 -8.90
CA VAL A 25 13.50 13.37 -9.34
C VAL A 25 13.87 11.99 -9.90
N MET A 26 13.43 10.91 -9.25
CA MET A 26 13.78 9.55 -9.68
C MET A 26 12.95 9.05 -10.86
N PHE A 27 11.78 9.62 -11.12
CA PHE A 27 10.86 9.16 -12.16
C PHE A 27 10.45 10.33 -13.07
N PRO A 28 11.24 10.65 -14.12
CA PRO A 28 10.86 11.67 -15.09
C PRO A 28 9.48 11.34 -15.70
N GLU A 29 8.71 12.38 -16.04
CA GLU A 29 7.36 12.24 -16.58
C GLU A 29 7.36 11.31 -17.79
N LYS A 30 6.77 10.12 -17.60
CA LYS A 30 6.58 9.15 -18.69
C LYS A 30 5.46 9.64 -19.60
N PRO A 31 5.52 9.32 -20.91
CA PRO A 31 4.49 9.70 -21.86
C PRO A 31 3.10 9.28 -21.38
N ARG A 32 2.10 10.14 -21.64
CA ARG A 32 0.69 9.93 -21.27
C ARG A 32 0.25 8.52 -21.66
N ARG A 33 -0.07 7.69 -20.66
CA ARG A 33 -0.57 6.32 -20.88
C ARG A 33 -1.89 6.40 -21.63
N ARG A 34 -2.11 5.48 -22.59
CA ARG A 34 -3.40 5.31 -23.26
C ARG A 34 -4.49 5.07 -22.22
N ILE A 35 -5.62 5.75 -22.41
CA ILE A 35 -6.83 5.63 -21.58
C ILE A 35 -7.21 4.14 -21.50
N GLY A 36 -7.53 3.65 -20.29
CA GLY A 36 -7.90 2.25 -20.03
C GLY A 36 -6.77 1.33 -19.54
N GLN A 37 -5.52 1.80 -19.39
CA GLN A 37 -4.46 0.99 -18.80
C GLN A 37 -4.52 0.95 -17.27
N THR A 38 -4.68 -0.24 -16.69
CA THR A 38 -4.54 -0.48 -15.24
C THR A 38 -3.15 -0.05 -14.77
N ARG A 39 -3.08 0.68 -13.65
CA ARG A 39 -1.80 1.03 -13.03
C ARG A 39 -1.04 -0.25 -12.67
N ARG A 40 0.13 -0.41 -13.30
CA ARG A 40 1.09 -1.47 -12.94
C ARG A 40 2.08 -0.96 -11.89
N PRO A 41 2.42 -1.79 -10.89
CA PRO A 41 3.47 -1.47 -9.93
C PRO A 41 4.80 -1.19 -10.63
N GLY A 42 5.54 -0.21 -10.16
CA GLY A 42 6.87 0.09 -10.67
C GLY A 42 7.47 1.37 -10.09
N PRO A 43 8.53 1.88 -10.73
CA PRO A 43 9.20 3.13 -10.36
C PRO A 43 8.20 4.27 -10.06
N GLY A 44 7.22 4.49 -10.94
CA GLY A 44 6.18 5.53 -10.75
C GLY A 44 5.11 5.27 -9.67
N THR A 45 5.23 4.22 -8.86
CA THR A 45 4.33 3.92 -7.73
C THR A 45 5.13 3.58 -6.46
N PRO A 46 5.93 4.53 -5.93
CA PRO A 46 6.81 4.25 -4.79
C PRO A 46 6.01 3.96 -3.51
N LEU A 47 4.93 4.71 -3.25
CA LEU A 47 4.07 4.49 -2.09
C LEU A 47 3.41 3.10 -2.09
N TRP A 48 2.92 2.65 -3.25
CA TRP A 48 2.37 1.30 -3.39
C TRP A 48 3.43 0.22 -3.14
N SER A 49 4.64 0.44 -3.66
CA SER A 49 5.75 -0.50 -3.48
C SER A 49 6.12 -0.65 -2.01
N GLU A 50 6.13 0.46 -1.28
CA GLU A 50 6.41 0.49 0.15
C GLU A 50 5.29 -0.17 0.95
N LEU A 51 4.02 0.12 0.64
CA LEU A 51 2.88 -0.53 1.27
C LEU A 51 2.91 -2.06 1.09
N VAL A 52 3.19 -2.54 -0.13
CA VAL A 52 3.33 -3.98 -0.40
C VAL A 52 4.51 -4.59 0.36
N ARG A 53 5.63 -3.86 0.49
CA ARG A 53 6.79 -4.30 1.29
C ARG A 53 6.39 -4.51 2.75
N GLN A 54 5.61 -3.60 3.33
CA GLN A 54 5.13 -3.69 4.71
C GLN A 54 4.05 -4.78 4.90
N ALA A 55 3.18 -4.99 3.90
CA ALA A 55 2.12 -6.00 3.99
C ALA A 55 2.62 -7.46 3.88
N ARG A 56 3.66 -7.71 3.06
CA ARG A 56 4.13 -9.07 2.72
C ARG A 56 4.50 -9.97 3.92
N PRO A 57 5.22 -9.49 4.96
CA PRO A 57 5.58 -10.31 6.11
C PRO A 57 4.37 -10.92 6.82
N HIS A 58 3.27 -10.17 6.92
CA HIS A 58 2.04 -10.59 7.59
C HIS A 58 1.25 -11.66 6.81
N LEU A 59 1.59 -11.90 5.54
CA LEU A 59 0.95 -12.91 4.68
C LEU A 59 1.71 -14.23 4.58
N ARG A 60 2.68 -14.47 5.47
CA ARG A 60 3.46 -15.72 5.50
C ARG A 60 2.66 -16.89 6.09
N LYS A 61 1.82 -16.63 7.09
CA LYS A 61 1.01 -17.66 7.75
C LYS A 61 -0.12 -18.15 6.85
N ARG A 62 -0.37 -19.47 6.86
CA ARG A 62 -1.47 -20.10 6.10
C ARG A 62 -2.79 -19.46 6.51
N GLY A 63 -3.63 -19.12 5.53
CA GLY A 63 -4.96 -18.53 5.76
C GLY A 63 -4.99 -16.99 5.79
N GLU A 64 -3.88 -16.31 6.06
CA GLU A 64 -3.86 -14.83 6.16
C GLU A 64 -4.22 -14.14 4.84
N LYS A 65 -3.87 -14.74 3.70
CA LYS A 65 -4.33 -14.26 2.38
C LYS A 65 -5.85 -14.28 2.23
N VAL A 66 -6.52 -15.29 2.79
CA VAL A 66 -7.98 -15.42 2.71
C VAL A 66 -8.65 -14.42 3.63
N LYS A 67 -8.10 -14.19 4.83
CA LYS A 67 -8.58 -13.16 5.75
C LYS A 67 -8.46 -11.77 5.12
N LEU A 68 -7.29 -11.43 4.59
CA LEU A 68 -7.08 -10.14 3.91
C LEU A 68 -8.01 -9.98 2.70
N ALA A 69 -8.22 -11.05 1.93
CA ALA A 69 -9.15 -11.04 0.81
C ALA A 69 -10.59 -10.68 1.25
N ARG A 70 -11.05 -11.21 2.38
CA ARG A 70 -12.38 -10.88 2.95
C ARG A 70 -12.45 -9.42 3.39
N ILE A 71 -11.45 -8.93 4.11
CA ILE A 71 -11.37 -7.52 4.57
C ILE A 71 -11.39 -6.55 3.39
N LEU A 72 -10.67 -6.86 2.32
CA LEU A 72 -10.61 -6.00 1.14
C LEU A 72 -11.80 -6.19 0.18
N GLY A 73 -12.68 -7.18 0.43
CA GLY A 73 -13.77 -7.53 -0.48
C GLY A 73 -13.30 -8.02 -1.86
N LEU A 74 -12.17 -8.75 -1.92
CA LEU A 74 -11.54 -9.17 -3.17
C LEU A 74 -11.37 -10.69 -3.26
N PRO A 75 -11.33 -11.27 -4.47
CA PRO A 75 -10.91 -12.65 -4.65
C PRO A 75 -9.47 -12.87 -4.15
N ARG A 76 -9.20 -14.03 -3.55
CA ARG A 76 -7.85 -14.41 -3.10
C ARG A 76 -6.79 -14.27 -4.18
N GLN A 77 -7.14 -14.56 -5.43
CA GLN A 77 -6.23 -14.43 -6.57
C GLN A 77 -5.77 -12.98 -6.78
N ARG A 78 -6.65 -11.99 -6.56
CA ARG A 78 -6.27 -10.57 -6.65
C ARG A 78 -5.21 -10.19 -5.63
N ILE A 79 -5.27 -10.76 -4.42
CA ILE A 79 -4.25 -10.54 -3.38
C ILE A 79 -2.89 -11.13 -3.80
N GLN A 80 -2.91 -12.30 -4.45
CA GLN A 80 -1.71 -12.89 -5.03
C GLN A 80 -1.10 -11.97 -6.09
N ASP A 81 -1.89 -11.47 -7.03
CA ASP A 81 -1.43 -10.64 -8.14
C ASP A 81 -0.88 -9.29 -7.64
N CYS A 82 -1.57 -8.65 -6.70
CA CYS A 82 -1.22 -7.31 -6.23
C CYS A 82 -0.05 -7.29 -5.24
N ILE A 83 -0.02 -8.23 -4.28
CA ILE A 83 0.93 -8.19 -3.15
C ILE A 83 2.11 -9.16 -3.33
N LYS A 84 1.86 -10.37 -3.85
CA LYS A 84 2.91 -11.38 -4.01
C LYS A 84 3.62 -11.24 -5.35
N ALA A 85 2.87 -11.25 -6.46
CA ALA A 85 3.39 -11.17 -7.83
C ALA A 85 3.72 -9.74 -8.27
N ARG A 86 3.11 -8.72 -7.64
CA ARG A 86 3.30 -7.29 -7.95
C ARG A 86 3.04 -6.96 -9.42
N THR A 87 2.06 -7.64 -10.03
CA THR A 87 1.66 -7.44 -11.43
C THR A 87 0.53 -6.43 -11.59
N ALA A 88 -0.19 -6.13 -10.51
CA ALA A 88 -1.30 -5.19 -10.47
C ALA A 88 -1.26 -4.29 -9.21
N CYS A 89 -1.94 -3.15 -9.28
CA CYS A 89 -2.26 -2.29 -8.13
C CYS A 89 -3.73 -2.44 -7.76
N LEU A 90 -4.05 -2.20 -6.48
CA LEU A 90 -5.41 -2.01 -6.04
C LEU A 90 -5.92 -0.61 -6.42
N ASP A 91 -7.24 -0.44 -6.47
CA ASP A 91 -7.85 0.89 -6.52
C ASP A 91 -7.64 1.66 -5.21
N ALA A 92 -8.06 2.93 -5.20
CA ALA A 92 -7.84 3.84 -4.08
C ALA A 92 -8.49 3.34 -2.79
N GLU A 93 -9.74 2.89 -2.85
CA GLU A 93 -10.51 2.42 -1.69
C GLU A 93 -9.83 1.20 -1.04
N ARG A 94 -9.49 0.17 -1.84
CA ARG A 94 -8.86 -1.04 -1.30
C ARG A 94 -7.42 -0.78 -0.86
N THR A 95 -6.75 0.22 -1.44
CA THR A 95 -5.44 0.68 -0.96
C THR A 95 -5.55 1.33 0.43
N LEU A 96 -6.59 2.13 0.69
CA LEU A 96 -6.83 2.69 2.01
C LEU A 96 -7.14 1.61 3.05
N LEU A 97 -8.00 0.64 2.71
CA LEU A 97 -8.25 -0.50 3.60
C LEU A 97 -6.99 -1.32 3.89
N LEU A 98 -6.13 -1.51 2.89
CA LEU A 98 -4.84 -2.19 3.06
C LEU A 98 -3.91 -1.41 4.00
N LEU A 99 -3.88 -0.07 3.90
CA LEU A 99 -3.12 0.79 4.82
C LEU A 99 -3.60 0.62 6.27
N CYS A 100 -4.92 0.67 6.50
CA CYS A 100 -5.51 0.44 7.82
C CYS A 100 -5.12 -0.94 8.37
N TRP A 101 -5.22 -1.98 7.53
CA TRP A 101 -4.85 -3.35 7.92
C TRP A 101 -3.36 -3.45 8.32
N VAL A 102 -2.45 -2.87 7.53
CA VAL A 102 -1.01 -2.84 7.85
C VAL A 102 -0.76 -2.10 9.17
N ALA A 103 -1.40 -0.96 9.39
CA ALA A 103 -1.26 -0.20 10.63
C ALA A 103 -1.72 -1.01 11.87
N CYS A 104 -2.85 -1.70 11.79
CA CYS A 104 -3.30 -2.61 12.85
C CYS A 104 -2.29 -3.71 13.12
N ARG A 105 -1.75 -4.34 12.06
CA ARG A 105 -0.76 -5.43 12.18
C ARG A 105 0.56 -5.00 12.79
N GLN A 106 1.00 -3.78 12.51
CA GLN A 106 2.21 -3.21 13.13
C GLN A 106 2.02 -2.97 14.64
N GLN A 107 0.78 -2.72 15.08
CA GLN A 107 0.43 -2.58 16.49
C GLN A 107 0.12 -3.93 17.18
N GLY A 108 0.33 -5.06 16.50
CA GLY A 108 -0.01 -6.39 17.01
C GLY A 108 -1.51 -6.68 17.08
N ARG A 109 -2.35 -5.82 16.48
CA ARG A 109 -3.81 -5.97 16.42
C ARG A 109 -4.21 -6.59 15.08
N ASP A 110 -5.40 -7.17 15.00
CA ASP A 110 -5.98 -7.62 13.73
C ASP A 110 -7.15 -6.71 13.34
N LEU A 111 -7.27 -6.42 12.05
CA LEU A 111 -8.44 -5.71 11.54
C LEU A 111 -9.51 -6.77 11.26
N THR A 112 -10.56 -6.77 12.06
CA THR A 112 -11.72 -7.64 11.84
C THR A 112 -12.56 -7.07 10.70
N ALA A 113 -13.00 -7.96 9.80
CA ALA A 113 -13.97 -7.64 8.75
C ALA A 113 -15.38 -7.53 9.32
#